data_AF-A0A6V8EZY9-F1
#
_entry.id   AF-A0A6V8EZY9-F1
#
_cell.length_a   1.000
_cell.length_b   1.000
_cell.length_c   1.000
_cell.angle_alpha   90.00
_cell.angle_beta   90.00
_cell.angle_gamma   90.00
#
_symmetry.space_group_name_H-M   'P 1'
#
loop_
_entity.id
_entity.type
_entity.pdbx_description
1 polymer ?
#
loop_
_entity_poly.entity_id
_entity_poly.type
_entity_poly.pdbx_seq_one_letter_code
_entity_poly.pdbx_strand_id
1 'polypeptide(L)'
;IHWPENQKVDALFAGEAIMKKGGDPHIGRKLRTLFITAGLETIIGIGNNRIWSCEEDKQYYLHSRDFYIKILKDAGLSEKEIDQWEYEFLKSLDEGVQLNFFPQFYAIGTKPKI
;
A
#
# COMPACT_ATOMS: atom_id res chain seq x y z
N ILE A 1 -1.58 5.38 0.81
CA ILE A 1 -2.01 6.76 0.50
C ILE A 1 -0.98 7.29 -0.46
N HIS A 2 -1.39 7.80 -1.62
CA HIS A 2 -0.47 8.47 -2.52
C HIS A 2 -1.12 9.68 -3.15
N TRP A 3 -0.29 10.58 -3.67
CA TRP A 3 -0.70 11.77 -4.38
C TRP A 3 0.24 11.98 -5.58
N PRO A 4 -0.26 12.32 -6.77
CA PRO A 4 -1.68 12.43 -7.14
C PRO A 4 -2.44 11.09 -7.07
N GLU A 5 -3.74 11.17 -6.80
CA GLU A 5 -4.64 10.01 -6.77
C GLU A 5 -5.11 9.62 -8.18
N ASN A 6 -5.21 8.32 -8.46
CA ASN A 6 -5.84 7.75 -9.65
C ASN A 6 -7.00 6.82 -9.25
N GLN A 7 -8.23 7.31 -9.39
CA GLN A 7 -9.43 6.60 -8.91
C GLN A 7 -9.58 5.16 -9.39
N LYS A 8 -9.08 4.82 -10.59
CA LYS A 8 -9.12 3.45 -11.11
C LYS A 8 -8.00 2.60 -10.53
N VAL A 9 -6.77 3.08 -10.61
CA VAL A 9 -5.58 2.28 -10.29
C VAL A 9 -5.45 2.09 -8.78
N ASP A 10 -5.78 3.11 -7.99
CA ASP A 10 -5.58 3.11 -6.54
C ASP A 10 -6.45 2.05 -5.87
N ALA A 11 -7.68 1.87 -6.37
CA ALA A 11 -8.59 0.84 -5.86
C ALA A 11 -8.05 -0.58 -6.07
N LEU A 12 -7.37 -0.83 -7.21
CA LEU A 12 -6.78 -2.13 -7.52
C LEU A 12 -5.67 -2.48 -6.54
N PHE A 13 -4.79 -1.51 -6.25
CA PHE A 13 -3.65 -1.72 -5.35
C PHE A 13 -4.02 -1.62 -3.86
N ALA A 14 -5.02 -0.81 -3.49
CA ALA A 14 -5.41 -0.60 -2.09
C ALA A 14 -6.33 -1.68 -1.52
N GLY A 15 -7.07 -2.42 -2.35
CA GLY A 15 -8.08 -3.37 -1.88
C GLY A 15 -7.98 -4.73 -2.55
N GLU A 16 -8.22 -4.79 -3.85
CA GLU A 16 -8.43 -6.06 -4.56
C GLU A 16 -7.19 -6.94 -4.59
N ALA A 17 -6.03 -6.37 -4.89
CA ALA A 17 -4.77 -7.11 -4.92
C ALA A 17 -4.39 -7.66 -3.53
N ILE A 18 -4.68 -6.89 -2.46
CA ILE A 18 -4.42 -7.31 -1.07
C ILE A 18 -5.33 -8.49 -0.71
N MET A 19 -6.63 -8.38 -1.01
CA MET A 19 -7.60 -9.45 -0.72
C MET A 19 -7.31 -10.74 -1.51
N LYS A 20 -6.96 -10.63 -2.80
CA LYS A 20 -6.59 -11.81 -3.62
C LYS A 20 -5.37 -12.56 -3.09
N LYS A 21 -4.46 -11.88 -2.36
CA LYS A 21 -3.30 -12.50 -1.70
C LYS A 21 -3.61 -13.00 -0.29
N GLY A 22 -4.87 -12.99 0.15
CA GLY A 22 -5.28 -13.40 1.49
C GLY A 22 -5.06 -12.34 2.58
N GLY A 23 -4.72 -11.11 2.18
CA GLY A 23 -4.57 -9.99 3.10
C GLY A 23 -5.91 -9.29 3.40
N ASP A 24 -5.94 -8.53 4.48
CA ASP A 24 -7.06 -7.68 4.85
C ASP A 24 -6.65 -6.19 4.70
N PRO A 25 -7.22 -5.44 3.75
CA PRO A 25 -6.85 -4.03 3.50
C PRO A 25 -7.17 -3.11 4.69
N HIS A 26 -7.95 -3.59 5.66
CA HIS A 26 -8.31 -2.87 6.87
C HIS A 26 -7.67 -3.46 8.13
N ILE A 27 -6.68 -4.37 7.99
CA ILE A 27 -6.07 -5.08 9.13
C ILE A 27 -5.57 -4.13 10.21
N GLY A 28 -4.94 -3.01 9.82
CA GLY A 28 -4.44 -2.00 10.76
C GLY A 28 -5.52 -1.44 11.71
N ARG A 29 -6.76 -1.30 11.22
CA ARG A 29 -7.91 -0.84 12.03
C ARG A 29 -8.43 -1.94 12.97
N LYS A 30 -8.18 -3.21 12.63
CA LYS A 30 -8.68 -4.39 13.36
C LYS A 30 -7.68 -4.91 14.40
N LEU A 31 -6.40 -4.57 14.28
CA LEU A 31 -5.32 -5.08 15.16
C LEU A 31 -5.68 -4.97 16.64
N ARG A 32 -6.18 -3.82 17.09
CA ARG A 32 -6.56 -3.63 18.51
C ARG A 32 -7.64 -4.60 18.95
N THR A 33 -8.72 -4.66 18.18
CA THR A 33 -9.87 -5.50 18.48
C THR A 33 -9.48 -6.98 18.52
N LEU A 34 -8.66 -7.44 17.57
CA LEU A 34 -8.22 -8.84 17.50
C LEU A 34 -7.50 -9.30 18.77
N PHE A 35 -6.62 -8.46 19.32
CA PHE A 35 -5.84 -8.82 20.51
C PHE A 35 -6.63 -8.64 21.82
N ILE A 36 -7.40 -7.56 21.96
CA ILE A 36 -8.23 -7.32 23.15
C ILE A 36 -9.29 -8.43 23.30
N THR A 37 -9.95 -8.81 22.21
CA THR A 37 -10.97 -9.88 22.25
C THR A 37 -10.37 -11.25 22.57
N ALA A 38 -9.07 -11.44 22.33
CA ALA A 38 -8.31 -12.61 22.76
C ALA A 38 -7.85 -12.55 24.23
N GLY A 39 -8.20 -11.49 24.98
CA GLY A 39 -7.83 -11.32 26.39
C GLY A 39 -6.38 -10.89 26.62
N LEU A 40 -5.75 -10.27 25.61
CA LEU A 40 -4.36 -9.82 25.68
C LEU A 40 -4.25 -8.33 26.02
N GLU A 41 -3.27 -7.99 26.87
CA GLU A 41 -2.78 -6.62 26.97
C GLU A 41 -2.03 -6.29 25.68
N THR A 42 -2.41 -5.20 25.02
CA THR A 42 -1.99 -4.95 23.63
C THR A 42 -1.27 -3.61 23.50
N ILE A 43 -0.08 -3.64 22.88
CA ILE A 43 0.62 -2.46 22.37
C ILE A 43 0.45 -2.41 20.85
N ILE A 44 0.13 -1.24 20.31
CA ILE A 44 -0.02 -1.04 18.86
C ILE A 44 0.83 0.17 18.47
N GLY A 45 1.49 0.07 17.33
CA GLY A 45 2.22 1.20 16.77
C GLY A 45 2.35 1.13 15.26
N ILE A 46 3.03 2.13 14.73
CA ILE A 46 3.46 2.21 13.34
C ILE A 46 4.93 1.81 13.33
N GLY A 47 5.25 0.75 12.58
CA GLY A 47 6.58 0.17 12.48
C GLY A 47 7.47 0.89 11.48
N ASN A 48 6.88 1.56 10.49
CA ASN A 48 7.62 2.33 9.50
C ASN A 48 7.08 3.75 9.41
N ASN A 49 7.90 4.70 9.85
CA ASN A 49 7.62 6.14 9.78
C ASN A 49 8.34 6.82 8.60
N ARG A 50 9.05 6.05 7.77
CA ARG A 50 9.81 6.57 6.64
C ARG A 50 8.85 6.81 5.47
N ILE A 51 8.85 8.05 4.99
CA ILE A 51 8.28 8.42 3.69
C ILE A 51 9.43 8.37 2.69
N TRP A 52 9.22 7.70 1.57
CA TRP A 52 10.23 7.63 0.52
C TRP A 52 10.29 8.94 -0.25
N SER A 53 11.49 9.29 -0.71
CA SER A 53 11.66 10.34 -1.71
C SER A 53 11.16 9.87 -3.08
N CYS A 54 10.85 10.82 -3.96
CA CYS A 54 10.45 10.51 -5.33
C CYS A 54 11.53 9.69 -6.07
N GLU A 55 12.81 9.90 -5.78
CA GLU A 55 13.89 9.08 -6.37
C GLU A 55 13.79 7.62 -5.92
N GLU A 56 13.59 7.39 -4.62
CA GLU A 56 13.45 6.03 -4.07
C GLU A 56 12.20 5.32 -4.60
N ASP A 57 11.08 6.03 -4.68
CA ASP A 57 9.85 5.52 -5.29
C ASP A 57 10.07 5.16 -6.77
N LYS A 58 10.77 6.01 -7.53
CA LYS A 58 11.08 5.76 -8.95
C LYS A 58 11.94 4.52 -9.11
N GLN A 59 13.02 4.38 -8.32
CA GLN A 59 13.88 3.21 -8.37
C GLN A 59 13.12 1.92 -8.04
N TYR A 60 12.26 1.96 -7.01
CA TYR A 60 11.43 0.83 -6.65
C TYR A 60 10.41 0.49 -7.74
N TYR A 61 9.75 1.49 -8.31
CA TYR A 61 8.80 1.29 -9.40
C TYR A 61 9.48 0.63 -10.60
N LEU A 62 10.63 1.14 -11.05
CA LEU A 62 11.37 0.57 -12.18
C LEU A 62 11.77 -0.89 -11.91
N HIS A 63 12.18 -1.21 -10.68
CA HIS A 63 12.49 -2.57 -10.28
C HIS A 63 11.25 -3.49 -10.29
N SER A 64 10.08 -2.96 -9.95
CA SER A 64 8.83 -3.72 -9.81
C SER A 64 7.83 -3.53 -10.96
N ARG A 65 8.25 -2.86 -12.04
CA ARG A 65 7.38 -2.40 -13.14
C ARG A 65 6.50 -3.53 -13.69
N ASP A 66 7.10 -4.67 -14.01
CA ASP A 66 6.38 -5.81 -14.60
C ASP A 66 5.24 -6.30 -13.71
N PHE A 67 5.39 -6.21 -12.38
CA PHE A 67 4.34 -6.54 -11.43
C PHE A 67 3.17 -5.54 -11.49
N TYR A 68 3.46 -4.24 -11.55
CA TYR A 68 2.43 -3.20 -11.71
C TYR A 68 1.66 -3.38 -13.01
N ILE A 69 2.39 -3.50 -14.13
CA ILE A 69 1.79 -3.69 -15.46
C ILE A 69 0.92 -4.95 -15.51
N LYS A 70 1.39 -6.06 -14.92
CA LYS A 70 0.60 -7.29 -14.83
C LYS A 70 -0.72 -7.08 -14.07
N ILE A 71 -0.69 -6.41 -12.92
CA ILE A 71 -1.91 -6.15 -12.14
C ILE A 71 -2.92 -5.32 -12.94
N LEU A 72 -2.45 -4.28 -13.64
CA LEU A 72 -3.32 -3.44 -14.45
C LEU A 72 -3.94 -4.21 -15.62
N LYS A 73 -3.17 -5.09 -16.27
CA LYS A 73 -3.68 -5.98 -17.33
C LYS A 73 -4.69 -6.99 -16.78
N ASP A 74 -4.41 -7.62 -15.64
CA ASP A 74 -5.30 -8.58 -14.99
C ASP A 74 -6.62 -7.91 -14.52
N ALA A 75 -6.61 -6.59 -14.32
CA ALA A 75 -7.78 -5.78 -14.03
C ALA A 75 -8.54 -5.32 -15.29
N GLY A 76 -8.06 -5.66 -16.49
CA GLY A 76 -8.72 -5.37 -17.76
C GLY A 76 -8.44 -3.99 -18.34
N LEU A 77 -7.40 -3.27 -17.86
CA LEU A 77 -7.02 -1.99 -18.47
C LEU A 77 -6.42 -2.22 -19.86
N SER A 78 -6.77 -1.32 -20.78
CA SER A 78 -6.15 -1.28 -22.11
C SER A 78 -4.70 -0.82 -22.06
N GLU A 79 -3.89 -1.18 -23.04
CA GLU A 79 -2.49 -0.73 -23.12
C GLU A 79 -2.38 0.80 -23.07
N LYS A 80 -3.28 1.52 -23.75
CA LYS A 80 -3.33 2.98 -23.73
C LYS A 80 -3.59 3.55 -22.33
N GLU A 81 -4.47 2.92 -21.55
CA GLU A 81 -4.72 3.36 -20.16
C GLU A 81 -3.51 3.10 -19.26
N ILE A 82 -2.83 1.98 -19.47
CA ILE A 82 -1.62 1.61 -18.73
C ILE A 82 -0.48 2.59 -19.05
N ASP A 83 -0.24 2.86 -20.33
CA ASP A 83 0.79 3.78 -20.78
C ASP A 83 0.54 5.21 -20.27
N GLN A 84 -0.72 5.66 -20.30
CA GLN A 84 -1.11 6.97 -19.77
C GLN A 84 -0.86 7.06 -18.27
N TRP A 85 -1.29 6.04 -17.51
CA TRP A 85 -1.07 5.99 -16.07
C TRP A 85 0.43 5.97 -15.73
N GLU A 86 1.22 5.14 -16.41
CA GLU A 86 2.66 5.06 -16.17
C GLU A 86 3.34 6.38 -16.48
N TYR A 87 2.96 7.03 -17.58
CA TYR A 87 3.46 8.36 -17.92
C TYR A 87 3.15 9.39 -16.82
N GLU A 88 1.90 9.45 -16.35
CA GLU A 88 1.48 10.37 -15.29
C GLU A 88 2.22 10.11 -13.97
N PHE A 89 2.38 8.85 -13.60
CA PHE A 89 3.08 8.44 -12.39
C PHE A 89 4.59 8.75 -12.44
N LEU A 90 5.26 8.46 -13.56
CA LEU A 90 6.67 8.80 -13.72
C LEU A 90 6.89 10.31 -13.78
N LYS A 91 5.96 11.03 -14.40
CA LYS A 91 5.99 12.50 -14.45
C LYS A 91 5.84 13.11 -13.06
N SER A 92 4.92 12.64 -12.22
CA SER A 92 4.75 13.18 -10.86
C SER A 92 5.97 12.92 -9.97
N LEU A 93 6.66 11.80 -10.18
CA LEU A 93 7.95 11.50 -9.54
C LEU A 93 9.04 12.49 -10.00
N ASP A 94 9.15 12.72 -11.31
CA ASP A 94 10.13 13.66 -11.89
C ASP A 94 9.88 15.12 -11.49
N GLU A 95 8.61 15.50 -11.32
CA GLU A 95 8.21 16.83 -10.83
C GLU A 95 8.40 16.98 -9.31
N GLY A 96 8.73 15.90 -8.59
CA GLY A 96 8.93 15.92 -7.14
C GLY A 96 7.65 16.11 -6.32
N VAL A 97 6.48 15.91 -6.94
CA VAL A 97 5.17 16.12 -6.30
C VAL A 97 4.56 14.81 -5.80
N GLN A 98 5.12 13.67 -6.22
CA GLN A 98 4.63 12.36 -5.81
C GLN A 98 4.88 12.14 -4.31
N LEU A 99 3.82 11.78 -3.60
CA LEU A 99 3.92 11.22 -2.25
C LEU A 99 3.42 9.79 -2.29
N ASN A 100 4.19 8.86 -1.75
CA ASN A 100 3.76 7.49 -1.52
C ASN A 100 3.94 7.14 -0.04
N PHE A 101 2.85 6.66 0.58
CA PHE A 101 2.85 6.27 1.98
C PHE A 101 2.12 4.94 2.17
N PHE A 102 2.90 3.91 2.52
CA PHE A 102 2.40 2.59 2.88
C PHE A 102 2.60 2.34 4.39
N PRO A 103 1.58 2.60 5.22
CA PRO A 103 1.72 2.43 6.66
C PRO A 103 1.88 0.97 7.04
N GLN A 104 2.95 0.68 7.78
CA GLN A 104 3.15 -0.64 8.39
C GLN A 104 2.78 -0.54 9.86
N PHE A 105 1.74 -1.27 10.26
CA PHE A 105 1.31 -1.34 11.66
C PHE A 105 1.87 -2.59 12.33
N TYR A 106 2.11 -2.52 13.64
CA TYR A 106 2.41 -3.69 14.46
C TYR A 106 1.49 -3.75 15.67
N ALA A 107 1.31 -4.97 16.19
CA ALA A 107 0.67 -5.20 17.47
C ALA A 107 1.47 -6.25 18.26
N ILE A 108 1.67 -6.01 19.55
CA ILE A 108 2.31 -6.94 20.49
C ILE A 108 1.30 -7.23 21.59
N GLY A 109 0.98 -8.51 21.77
CA GLY A 109 0.06 -8.99 22.81
C GLY A 109 0.80 -9.68 23.93
N THR A 110 0.51 -9.29 25.16
CA THR A 110 1.05 -9.91 26.37
C THR A 110 -0.09 -10.55 27.16
N LYS A 111 0.12 -11.77 27.64
CA LYS A 111 -0.82 -12.41 28.56
C LYS A 111 -0.83 -11.62 29.87
N PRO A 112 -2.01 -11.22 30.40
CA PRO A 112 -2.09 -10.56 31.70
C PRO A 112 -1.41 -11.41 32.78
N LYS A 113 -0.63 -10.78 33.65
CA LYS A 113 -0.11 -11.44 34.85
C LYS A 113 -1.27 -11.58 35.84
N ILE A 114 -1.74 -12.82 36.03
CA ILE A 114 -2.69 -13.19 37.08
C ILE A 114 -2.01 -13.01 38.44
#